data_AF-A0AAD0TD72-F1
#
_entry.id   AF-A0AAD0TD72-F1
#
_cell.length_a   1.000
_cell.length_b   1.000
_cell.length_c   1.000
_cell.angle_alpha   90.00
_cell.angle_beta   90.00
_cell.angle_gamma   90.00
#
_symmetry.space_group_name_H-M   'P 1'
#
loop_
_entity.id
_entity.type
_entity.pdbx_description
1 polymer ?
#
loop_
_entity_poly.entity_id
_entity_poly.type
_entity_poly.pdbx_seq_one_letter_code
_entity_poly.pdbx_strand_id
1 'polypeptide(L)'
;MISLFGCPQRLLQLSHLFLWTGLFQLVLGIAGAYYLDASLGLLMLIGAHGMVILGPTLIKLGYVMRLTAQYQMRKEERGLAYAVA
;
A
#
# COMPACT_ATOMS: atom_id res chain seq x y z
N MET A 1 -13.82 -7.53 13.34
CA MET A 1 -12.66 -7.35 12.43
C MET A 1 -13.04 -7.21 10.94
N ILE A 2 -14.29 -7.46 10.52
CA ILE A 2 -14.74 -7.39 9.11
C ILE A 2 -15.10 -5.95 8.65
N SER A 3 -15.19 -4.98 9.56
CA SER A 3 -15.62 -3.60 9.27
C SER A 3 -14.65 -2.77 8.40
N LEU A 4 -13.38 -3.16 8.28
CA LEU A 4 -12.41 -2.42 7.45
C LEU A 4 -12.75 -2.46 5.96
N PHE A 5 -13.24 -3.60 5.46
CA PHE A 5 -13.63 -3.77 4.06
C PHE A 5 -15.08 -3.40 3.77
N GLY A 6 -15.89 -3.19 4.82
CA GLY A 6 -17.30 -2.81 4.70
C GLY A 6 -17.53 -1.31 4.51
N CYS A 7 -16.51 -0.48 4.75
CA CYS A 7 -16.58 0.96 4.52
C CYS A 7 -15.49 1.36 3.51
N PRO A 8 -15.87 1.75 2.27
CA PRO A 8 -14.88 2.00 1.23
C PRO A 8 -13.95 3.17 1.57
N GLN A 9 -14.39 4.15 2.36
CA GLN A 9 -13.56 5.28 2.81
C GLN A 9 -12.42 4.81 3.72
N ARG A 10 -12.69 3.90 4.66
CA ARG A 10 -11.65 3.34 5.55
C ARG A 10 -10.66 2.48 4.78
N LEU A 11 -11.14 1.72 3.79
CA LEU A 11 -10.28 0.94 2.90
C LEU A 11 -9.36 1.84 2.05
N LEU A 12 -9.86 2.98 1.58
CA LEU A 12 -9.06 4.00 0.89
C LEU A 12 -8.00 4.62 1.80
N GLN A 13 -8.33 4.95 3.05
CA GLN A 13 -7.35 5.46 4.01
C GLN A 13 -6.26 4.42 4.31
N LEU A 14 -6.62 3.16 4.51
CA LEU A 14 -5.67 2.07 4.71
C LEU A 14 -4.78 1.86 3.48
N SER A 15 -5.36 1.97 2.29
CA SER A 15 -4.61 1.96 1.03
C SER A 15 -3.55 3.06 0.98
N HIS A 16 -3.90 4.31 1.31
CA HIS A 16 -2.94 5.41 1.35
C HIS A 16 -1.80 5.16 2.33
N LEU A 17 -2.10 4.59 3.51
CA LEU A 17 -1.09 4.20 4.47
C LEU A 17 -0.12 3.17 3.86
N PHE A 18 -0.63 2.10 3.26
CA PHE A 18 0.20 1.06 2.62
C PHE A 18 1.04 1.59 1.46
N LEU A 19 0.48 2.51 0.67
CA LEU A 19 1.20 3.14 -0.43
C LEU A 19 2.37 3.99 0.07
N TRP A 20 2.14 4.83 1.08
CA TRP A 20 3.20 5.67 1.66
C TRP A 20 4.24 4.86 2.40
N THR A 21 3.83 3.92 3.27
CA THR A 21 4.79 3.08 4.00
C THR A 21 5.60 2.22 3.04
N GLY A 22 4.96 1.62 2.04
CA GLY A 22 5.65 0.85 1.00
C GLY A 22 6.64 1.69 0.19
N LEU A 23 6.29 2.93 -0.15
CA LEU A 23 7.18 3.86 -0.85
C LEU A 23 8.40 4.24 0.01
N PHE A 24 8.18 4.68 1.25
CA PHE A 24 9.28 5.03 2.16
C PHE A 24 10.20 3.84 2.42
N GLN A 25 9.61 2.67 2.69
CA GLN A 25 10.36 1.45 2.91
C GLN A 25 11.16 1.03 1.68
N LEU A 26 10.60 1.15 0.47
CA LEU A 26 11.31 0.86 -0.77
C LEU A 26 12.50 1.80 -0.98
N VAL A 27 12.30 3.11 -0.79
CA VAL A 27 13.38 4.11 -0.96
C VAL A 27 14.51 3.85 0.05
N LEU A 28 14.17 3.60 1.32
CA LEU A 28 15.14 3.24 2.35
C LEU A 28 15.88 1.93 2.01
N GLY A 29 15.15 0.92 1.56
CA GLY A 29 15.71 -0.35 1.15
C GLY A 29 16.70 -0.20 -0.02
N ILE A 30 16.34 0.58 -1.05
CA ILE A 30 17.20 0.81 -2.22
C ILE A 30 18.47 1.55 -1.79
N ALA A 31 18.33 2.60 -0.97
CA ALA A 31 19.48 3.36 -0.46
C ALA A 31 20.42 2.46 0.36
N GLY A 32 19.87 1.64 1.26
CA GLY A 32 20.66 0.71 2.05
C GLY A 32 21.33 -0.37 1.20
N ALA A 33 20.56 -1.06 0.36
CA ALA A 33 21.00 -2.27 -0.33
C ALA A 33 21.93 -2.02 -1.52
N TYR A 34 21.89 -0.83 -2.13
CA TYR A 34 22.62 -0.55 -3.36
C TYR A 34 23.50 0.70 -3.31
N TYR A 35 23.28 1.63 -2.37
CA TYR A 35 24.11 2.85 -2.26
C TYR A 35 25.04 2.83 -1.04
N LEU A 36 24.59 2.24 0.06
CA LEU A 36 25.34 2.16 1.32
C LEU A 36 25.88 0.75 1.60
N ASP A 37 25.84 -0.15 0.63
CA ASP A 37 26.17 -1.58 0.77
C ASP A 37 27.56 -1.80 1.36
N ALA A 38 28.56 -1.04 0.92
CA ALA A 38 29.93 -1.11 1.43
C ALA A 38 30.09 -0.69 2.91
N SER A 39 29.12 0.04 3.47
CA SER A 39 29.14 0.55 4.85
C SER A 39 28.30 -0.28 5.82
N LEU A 40 27.52 -1.25 5.32
CA LEU A 40 26.57 -2.02 6.11
C LEU A 40 27.11 -3.41 6.44
N GLY A 41 26.92 -3.85 7.68
CA GLY A 41 27.16 -5.25 8.07
C GLY A 41 26.15 -6.21 7.41
N LEU A 42 26.51 -7.48 7.29
CA LEU A 42 25.73 -8.50 6.58
C LEU A 42 24.24 -8.55 6.98
N LEU A 43 23.95 -8.53 8.29
CA LEU A 43 22.57 -8.58 8.78
C LEU A 43 21.74 -7.37 8.32
N MET A 44 22.35 -6.18 8.33
CA MET A 44 21.69 -4.94 7.93
C MET A 44 21.50 -4.88 6.42
N LEU A 45 22.44 -5.42 5.64
CA LEU A 45 22.33 -5.56 4.20
C LEU A 45 21.19 -6.52 3.79
N ILE A 46 21.05 -7.66 4.48
CA ILE A 46 19.92 -8.58 4.31
C ILE A 46 18.60 -7.87 4.63
N GLY A 47 18.57 -7.11 5.73
CA GLY A 47 17.41 -6.29 6.10
C GLY A 47 17.04 -5.27 5.02
N ALA A 48 18.04 -4.58 4.44
CA ALA A 48 17.84 -3.60 3.38
C ALA A 48 17.27 -4.25 2.10
N HIS A 49 17.80 -5.40 1.66
CA HIS A 49 17.20 -6.16 0.56
C HIS A 49 15.79 -6.65 0.90
N GLY A 50 15.53 -7.05 2.15
CA GLY A 50 14.20 -7.37 2.63
C GLY A 50 13.22 -6.20 2.47
N MET A 51 13.65 -4.97 2.78
CA MET A 51 12.84 -3.77 2.54
C MET A 51 12.55 -3.54 1.05
N VAL A 52 13.52 -3.81 0.16
CA VAL A 52 13.32 -3.74 -1.31
C VAL A 52 12.30 -4.76 -1.81
N ILE A 53 12.14 -5.91 -1.15
CA ILE A 53 11.12 -6.91 -1.49
C ILE A 53 9.76 -6.52 -0.90
N LEU A 54 9.73 -6.12 0.37
CA LEU A 54 8.49 -5.79 1.08
C LEU A 54 7.86 -4.49 0.59
N GLY A 55 8.64 -3.47 0.26
CA GLY A 55 8.14 -2.16 -0.19
C GLY A 55 7.20 -2.23 -1.42
N PRO A 56 7.64 -2.82 -2.55
CA PRO A 56 6.80 -3.00 -3.74
C PRO A 56 5.59 -3.90 -3.47
N THR A 57 5.72 -4.86 -2.54
CA THR A 57 4.63 -5.73 -2.12
C THR A 57 3.55 -4.94 -1.38
N LEU A 58 3.94 -4.08 -0.43
CA LEU A 58 3.02 -3.14 0.23
C LEU A 58 2.35 -2.19 -0.78
N ILE A 59 3.11 -1.65 -1.74
CA ILE A 59 2.55 -0.75 -2.77
C ILE A 59 1.49 -1.47 -3.60
N LYS A 60 1.77 -2.71 -4.05
CA LYS A 60 0.79 -3.51 -4.81
C LYS A 60 -0.48 -3.76 -4.01
N LEU A 61 -0.37 -4.15 -2.74
CA LEU A 61 -1.54 -4.34 -1.86
C LEU A 61 -2.30 -3.03 -1.66
N GLY A 62 -1.59 -1.94 -1.38
CA GLY A 62 -2.16 -0.59 -1.28
C GLY A 62 -2.94 -0.20 -2.53
N TYR A 63 -2.41 -0.46 -3.71
CA TYR A 63 -3.06 -0.15 -4.98
C TYR A 63 -4.34 -0.97 -5.20
N VAL A 64 -4.31 -2.28 -4.94
CA VAL A 64 -5.51 -3.13 -5.05
C VAL A 64 -6.59 -2.68 -4.08
N MET A 65 -6.23 -2.30 -2.86
CA MET A 65 -7.17 -1.72 -1.88
C MET A 65 -7.77 -0.40 -2.38
N ARG A 66 -6.96 0.49 -2.98
CA ARG A 66 -7.43 1.74 -3.59
C ARG A 66 -8.48 1.47 -4.66
N LEU A 67 -8.16 0.55 -5.58
CA LEU A 67 -9.03 0.22 -6.70
C LEU A 67 -10.35 -0.38 -6.21
N THR A 68 -10.27 -1.28 -5.22
CA THR A 68 -11.44 -1.93 -4.61
C THR A 68 -12.36 -0.91 -3.94
N ALA A 69 -11.80 -0.02 -3.12
CA ALA A 69 -12.56 1.02 -2.45
C ALA A 69 -13.24 1.98 -3.44
N GLN A 70 -12.52 2.42 -4.48
CA GLN A 70 -13.08 3.27 -5.52
C GLN A 70 -14.17 2.55 -6.34
N TYR A 71 -14.03 1.24 -6.57
CA TYR A 71 -15.06 0.44 -7.23
C TYR A 71 -16.35 0.37 -6.39
N GLN A 72 -16.22 0.15 -5.07
CA GLN A 72 -17.35 0.14 -4.15
C GLN A 72 -18.08 1.49 -4.11
N MET A 73 -17.35 2.61 -3.98
CA MET A 73 -17.94 3.96 -3.97
C MET A 73 -18.75 4.24 -5.24
N ARG A 74 -18.18 3.95 -6.42
CA ARG A 74 -18.89 4.15 -7.70
C ARG A 74 -20.14 3.29 -7.82
N LYS A 75 -20.13 2.10 -7.22
CA LYS A 75 -21.31 1.21 -7.20
C LYS A 75 -22.42 1.78 -6.31
N GLU A 76 -22.07 2.34 -5.15
CA GLU A 76 -23.01 3.01 -4.24
C GLU A 76 -23.63 4.25 -4.89
N GLU A 77 -22.82 5.11 -5.53
CA GLU A 77 -23.28 6.30 -6.25
C GLU A 77 -24.30 5.95 -7.35
N ARG A 78 -24.05 4.89 -8.14
CA ARG A 78 -24.98 4.43 -9.18
C ARG A 78 -26.28 3.87 -8.60
N GLY A 79 -26.21 3.14 -7.48
CA GLY A 79 -27.39 2.60 -6.80
C GLY A 79 -28.32 3.72 -6.30
N LEU A 80 -27.73 4.78 -5.73
CA LEU A 80 -28.48 5.96 -5.31
C LEU A 80 -29.12 6.69 -6.50
N ALA A 81 -28.40 6.84 -7.62
CA ALA A 81 -28.95 7.47 -8.82
C ALA A 81 -30.17 6.71 -9.39
N TYR A 82 -30.15 5.38 -9.38
CA TYR A 82 -31.30 4.56 -9.79
C TYR A 82 -32.48 4.67 -8.82
N ALA A 83 -32.23 4.77 -7.52
CA ALA A 83 -33.29 4.86 -6.52
C ALA A 83 -34.04 6.21 -6.51
N VAL A 84 -33.46 7.25 -7.11
CA VAL A 84 -34.03 8.62 -7.19
C VAL A 84 -34.70 8.89 -8.54
N ALA A 85 -34.50 8.02 -9.55
CA ALA A 85 -35.10 8.12 -10.88
C ALA A 85 -36.43 7.36 -10.96
#